data_AF-A0A4Y8USK6-F1
#
_entry.id   AF-A0A4Y8USK6-F1
#
_cell.length_a   1.000
_cell.length_b   1.000
_cell.length_c   1.000
_cell.angle_alpha   90.00
_cell.angle_beta   90.00
_cell.angle_gamma   90.00
#
_symmetry.space_group_name_H-M   'P 1'
#
loop_
_entity.id
_entity.type
_entity.pdbx_description
1 polymer ?
#
loop_
_entity_poly.entity_id
_entity_poly.type
_entity_poly.pdbx_seq_one_letter_code
_entity_poly.pdbx_strand_id
1 'polypeptide(L)'
;MVVFRLLIGLILLFSPVVAVSQDQNTGVTKLVSAELVYDSATEQVTLPHILQDAQISNTTGRVFYVLRFERPADVTESLAIYIPKMSLSGRVFLNGHDLGGCATGPLESVRCLNRPILLSPPPSTWVEGDNTLELEVFANKRQMNGLSAIYVGPAETLFWTRYLPRRFIQIDLVSGLGWVSLTLAVLSLATFSMLSAERLYLWFSIACLANALSNLNIVSSIPLWATEYFSWLIFSSRYMSIAFIWLTLAKAIKVGYSWLSPLLVGIAITASVSIWFGDNNRWVTVVAYLPLGVISLLLTVIIVREAFRRRGIAAIITAAVCLLIMVSSITDWFRLAGRAAFDGIYLNIYSIAVAMLVIGSLQLSSLAVALKKSRKLAEGLDAEVSARTMELEQLNQQLMVLSRTDSLTGLANRRWFDETLSREFARAQRSRSTLTVMIIDVDYFKNYNDHYGHPAGDVCLVEVTAWLRQQSRRETDFLARIGGEEFALIETVGTGDATRMMAEKLCESIKQAQLPHARSPLGYVTISIGIATYNTELDQTAGDLLSRADKALYRAKANGRNRVEFADEQSL
;
A
#
# COMPACT_ATOMS: atom_id res chain seq x y z
N MET A 1 14.73 -5.45 25.06
CA MET A 1 15.19 -6.45 26.05
C MET A 1 14.86 -7.89 25.64
N VAL A 2 13.62 -8.20 25.23
CA VAL A 2 13.23 -9.56 24.75
C VAL A 2 14.00 -9.99 23.50
N VAL A 3 14.18 -9.09 22.52
CA VAL A 3 14.98 -9.36 21.30
C VAL A 3 16.46 -9.58 21.61
N PHE A 4 17.02 -8.88 22.61
CA PHE A 4 18.40 -9.04 23.04
C PHE A 4 18.61 -10.37 23.78
N ARG A 5 17.62 -10.82 24.57
CA ARG A 5 17.62 -12.15 25.20
C ARG A 5 17.42 -13.29 24.18
N LEU A 6 16.64 -13.07 23.12
CA LEU A 6 16.52 -14.00 21.99
C LEU A 6 17.83 -14.11 21.18
N LEU A 7 18.53 -12.99 20.96
CA LEU A 7 19.85 -12.97 20.31
C LEU A 7 20.93 -13.66 21.14
N ILE A 8 20.94 -13.45 22.47
CA ILE A 8 21.84 -14.18 23.38
C ILE A 8 21.47 -15.67 23.44
N GLY A 9 20.18 -16.01 23.42
CA GLY A 9 19.71 -17.40 23.31
C GLY A 9 20.14 -18.07 22.00
N LEU A 10 20.15 -17.33 20.88
CA LEU A 10 20.72 -17.79 19.61
C LEU A 10 22.24 -17.99 19.72
N ILE A 11 22.98 -17.03 20.28
CA ILE A 11 24.44 -17.14 20.46
C ILE A 11 24.83 -18.33 21.35
N LEU A 12 23.98 -18.70 22.32
CA LEU A 12 24.15 -19.91 23.13
C LEU A 12 23.83 -21.20 22.38
N LEU A 13 22.95 -21.17 21.36
CA LEU A 13 22.74 -22.28 20.42
C LEU A 13 23.91 -22.45 19.41
N PHE A 14 24.70 -21.39 19.21
CA PHE A 14 25.86 -21.36 18.30
C PHE A 14 27.22 -21.45 19.00
N SER A 15 27.26 -21.59 20.33
CA SER A 15 28.50 -21.96 20.99
C SER A 15 28.94 -23.32 20.43
N PRO A 16 30.23 -23.49 20.08
CA PRO A 16 30.72 -24.82 19.72
C PRO A 16 30.38 -25.71 20.89
N VAL A 17 29.53 -26.72 20.64
CA VAL A 17 29.22 -27.77 21.60
C VAL A 17 30.54 -28.15 22.24
N VAL A 18 30.66 -27.84 23.52
CA VAL A 18 31.81 -28.14 24.35
C VAL A 18 32.22 -29.57 24.01
N ALA A 19 33.50 -29.78 23.74
CA ALA A 19 34.07 -31.10 23.56
C ALA A 19 33.83 -31.91 24.85
N VAL A 20 32.71 -32.62 24.90
CA VAL A 20 32.40 -33.54 25.98
C VAL A 20 33.04 -34.87 25.59
N SER A 21 34.10 -35.19 26.33
CA SER A 21 34.59 -36.54 26.63
C SER A 21 33.44 -37.51 26.86
N GLN A 22 33.63 -38.82 26.63
CA GLN A 22 32.64 -39.88 26.94
C GLN A 22 31.65 -39.45 28.02
N ASP A 23 30.39 -39.25 27.63
CA ASP A 23 29.34 -38.88 28.57
C ASP A 23 28.91 -40.17 29.26
N GLN A 24 29.75 -40.66 30.19
CA GLN A 24 29.61 -41.98 30.82
C GLN A 24 28.27 -42.12 31.58
N ASN A 25 27.56 -41.02 31.83
CA ASN A 25 26.26 -41.01 32.50
C ASN A 25 25.05 -41.24 31.57
N THR A 26 25.20 -41.20 30.24
CA THR A 26 24.04 -41.25 29.31
C THR A 26 23.94 -42.51 28.46
N GLY A 27 24.91 -43.44 28.57
CA GLY A 27 24.96 -44.65 27.74
C GLY A 27 25.21 -44.38 26.26
N VAL A 28 25.68 -43.17 25.90
CA VAL A 28 25.94 -42.76 24.52
C VAL A 28 27.42 -42.85 24.20
N THR A 29 27.78 -43.73 23.27
CA THR A 29 29.13 -43.90 22.73
C THR A 29 29.31 -43.00 21.50
N LYS A 30 30.37 -42.19 21.49
CA LYS A 30 30.77 -41.37 20.34
C LYS A 30 31.87 -42.08 19.54
N LEU A 31 31.58 -42.44 18.30
CA LEU A 31 32.52 -43.05 17.36
C LEU A 31 33.30 -41.96 16.62
N VAL A 32 34.62 -41.94 16.83
CA VAL A 32 35.53 -40.90 16.30
C VAL A 32 36.62 -41.45 15.37
N SER A 33 36.69 -42.76 15.17
CA SER A 33 37.64 -43.40 14.26
C SER A 33 36.87 -44.24 13.25
N ALA A 34 37.31 -44.22 12.00
CA ALA A 34 36.75 -45.04 10.94
C ALA A 34 37.87 -45.51 10.01
N GLU A 35 37.69 -46.70 9.46
CA GLU A 35 38.47 -47.21 8.34
C GLU A 35 37.78 -46.73 7.05
N LEU A 36 38.46 -45.86 6.30
CA LEU A 36 38.00 -45.36 5.02
C LEU A 36 38.48 -46.29 3.92
N VAL A 37 37.54 -46.85 3.16
CA VAL A 37 37.80 -47.69 1.99
C VAL A 37 37.35 -46.95 0.74
N TYR A 38 38.26 -46.74 -0.20
CA TYR A 38 37.99 -46.09 -1.48
C TYR A 38 38.80 -46.77 -2.58
N ASP A 39 38.14 -47.06 -3.71
CA ASP A 39 38.67 -47.87 -4.80
C ASP A 39 39.25 -49.22 -4.32
N SER A 40 40.54 -49.28 -3.98
CA SER A 40 41.21 -50.46 -3.39
C SER A 40 42.20 -50.08 -2.27
N ALA A 41 42.17 -48.82 -1.83
CA ALA A 41 42.98 -48.32 -0.73
C ALA A 41 42.15 -48.31 0.56
N THR A 42 42.87 -48.43 1.67
CA THR A 42 42.27 -48.40 3.01
C THR A 42 43.12 -47.55 3.93
N GLU A 43 42.49 -46.61 4.62
CA GLU A 43 43.16 -45.62 5.47
C GLU A 43 42.37 -45.42 6.78
N GLN A 44 43.07 -45.29 7.91
CA GLN A 44 42.43 -44.92 9.17
C GLN A 44 42.23 -43.41 9.24
N VAL A 45 41.00 -42.97 9.47
CA VAL A 45 40.63 -41.55 9.52
C VAL A 45 39.93 -41.20 10.83
N THR A 46 40.17 -39.98 11.32
CA THR A 46 39.49 -39.43 12.50
C THR A 46 38.25 -38.63 12.08
N LEU A 47 37.11 -38.90 12.74
CA LEU A 47 35.85 -38.20 12.52
C LEU A 47 35.71 -37.00 13.47
N PRO A 48 35.17 -35.85 13.00
CA PRO A 48 34.66 -35.60 11.65
C PRO A 48 35.76 -35.53 10.58
N HIS A 49 35.56 -36.26 9.48
CA HIS A 49 36.51 -36.36 8.36
C HIS A 49 35.99 -35.60 7.13
N ILE A 50 36.87 -34.93 6.41
CA ILE A 50 36.59 -34.30 5.10
C ILE A 50 37.37 -35.08 4.04
N LEU A 51 36.67 -35.59 3.03
CA LEU A 51 37.31 -36.30 1.92
C LEU A 51 38.21 -35.38 1.11
N GLN A 52 39.44 -35.83 0.87
CA GLN A 52 40.37 -35.23 -0.07
C GLN A 52 40.05 -35.66 -1.50
N ASP A 53 40.45 -34.88 -2.50
CA ASP A 53 40.16 -35.18 -3.91
C ASP A 53 40.71 -36.54 -4.36
N ALA A 54 41.82 -37.00 -3.75
CA ALA A 54 42.43 -38.31 -4.01
C ALA A 54 41.63 -39.49 -3.41
N GLN A 55 40.79 -39.23 -2.41
CA GLN A 55 39.97 -40.24 -1.74
C GLN A 55 38.60 -40.42 -2.40
N ILE A 56 38.27 -39.62 -3.41
CA ILE A 56 37.00 -39.73 -4.16
C ILE A 56 37.23 -40.61 -5.38
N SER A 57 36.56 -41.77 -5.43
CA SER A 57 36.62 -42.68 -6.57
C SER A 57 36.27 -41.95 -7.88
N ASN A 58 37.18 -41.99 -8.86
CA ASN A 58 36.94 -41.37 -10.17
C ASN A 58 35.92 -42.14 -11.03
N THR A 59 35.68 -43.42 -10.71
CA THR A 59 34.79 -44.32 -11.46
C THR A 59 33.38 -44.36 -10.88
N THR A 60 33.24 -44.50 -9.56
CA THR A 60 31.92 -44.67 -8.92
C THR A 60 31.50 -43.46 -8.09
N GLY A 61 32.44 -42.63 -7.65
CA GLY A 61 32.18 -41.56 -6.68
C GLY A 61 31.73 -42.08 -5.31
N ARG A 62 31.92 -43.37 -5.02
CA ARG A 62 31.48 -43.99 -3.76
C ARG A 62 32.68 -44.32 -2.87
N VAL A 63 32.51 -44.09 -1.57
CA VAL A 63 33.49 -44.43 -0.54
C VAL A 63 32.78 -45.11 0.63
N PHE A 64 33.48 -45.99 1.33
CA PHE A 64 32.94 -46.71 2.47
C PHE A 64 33.65 -46.28 3.75
N TYR A 65 32.88 -45.95 4.79
CA TYR A 65 33.40 -45.80 6.13
C TYR A 65 33.01 -47.02 6.95
N VAL A 66 33.99 -47.74 7.48
CA VAL A 66 33.78 -48.91 8.33
C VAL A 66 34.18 -48.53 9.76
N LEU A 67 33.22 -48.62 10.68
CA LEU A 67 33.44 -48.35 12.11
C LEU A 67 33.17 -49.62 12.88
N ARG A 68 34.11 -50.00 13.76
CA ARG A 68 33.95 -51.12 14.68
C ARG A 68 33.81 -50.58 16.09
N PHE A 69 32.84 -51.11 16.83
CA PHE A 69 32.59 -50.72 18.20
C PHE A 69 31.92 -51.85 18.97
N GLU A 70 32.21 -51.93 20.26
CA GLU A 70 31.52 -52.85 21.15
C GLU A 70 30.15 -52.28 21.54
N ARG A 71 29.14 -53.14 21.51
CA ARG A 71 27.82 -52.81 22.06
C ARG A 71 27.98 -52.55 23.56
N PRO A 72 27.49 -51.42 24.10
CA PRO A 72 27.46 -51.21 25.54
C PRO A 72 26.73 -52.35 26.24
N ALA A 73 27.40 -53.02 27.19
CA ALA A 73 26.78 -54.04 28.02
C ALA A 73 25.63 -53.41 28.82
N ASP A 74 24.57 -54.21 29.10
CA ASP A 74 23.45 -53.85 29.99
C ASP A 74 22.32 -52.95 29.43
N VAL A 75 22.29 -52.67 28.11
CA VAL A 75 21.18 -51.90 27.51
C VAL A 75 20.04 -52.83 27.03
N THR A 76 18.96 -52.90 27.83
CA THR A 76 17.67 -53.55 27.49
C THR A 76 16.77 -52.68 26.60
N GLU A 77 17.07 -51.39 26.50
CA GLU A 77 16.34 -50.42 25.69
C GLU A 77 16.70 -50.51 24.20
N SER A 78 15.83 -49.97 23.35
CA SER A 78 16.08 -49.88 21.91
C SER A 78 17.27 -48.95 21.64
N LEU A 79 18.29 -49.44 20.94
CA LEU A 79 19.45 -48.68 20.54
C LEU A 79 19.22 -47.93 19.22
N ALA A 80 19.83 -46.76 19.09
CA ALA A 80 19.83 -45.98 17.86
C ALA A 80 21.23 -45.54 17.44
N ILE A 81 21.36 -45.24 16.16
CA ILE A 81 22.55 -44.70 15.52
C ILE A 81 22.19 -43.30 15.03
N TYR A 82 22.90 -42.29 15.56
CA TYR A 82 22.73 -40.90 15.20
C TYR A 82 23.93 -40.39 14.38
N ILE A 83 23.64 -39.94 13.16
CA ILE A 83 24.62 -39.38 12.23
C ILE A 83 24.28 -37.90 12.03
N PRO A 84 25.03 -36.97 12.65
CA PRO A 84 24.75 -35.54 12.55
C PRO A 84 24.87 -34.97 11.13
N LYS A 85 25.83 -35.46 10.34
CA LYS A 85 26.04 -35.04 8.95
C LYS A 85 26.81 -36.11 8.18
N MET A 86 26.31 -36.45 7.01
CA MET A 86 26.99 -37.27 6.00
C MET A 86 27.14 -36.43 4.72
N SER A 87 27.91 -36.91 3.74
CA SER A 87 28.01 -36.29 2.41
C SER A 87 26.63 -36.17 1.72
N LEU A 88 26.68 -35.84 0.44
CA LEU A 88 25.52 -35.60 -0.41
C LEU A 88 24.38 -36.63 -0.24
N SER A 89 24.73 -37.91 -0.15
CA SER A 89 23.84 -39.01 0.15
C SER A 89 24.66 -40.20 0.66
N GLY A 90 23.98 -41.17 1.28
CA GLY A 90 24.62 -42.41 1.68
C GLY A 90 23.63 -43.42 2.25
N ARG A 91 24.06 -44.68 2.31
CA ARG A 91 23.36 -45.81 2.95
C ARG A 91 24.15 -46.30 4.14
N VAL A 92 23.43 -46.77 5.14
CA VAL A 92 23.99 -47.22 6.40
C VAL A 92 23.67 -48.69 6.58
N PHE A 93 24.68 -49.49 6.89
CA PHE A 93 24.56 -50.92 7.13
C PHE A 93 25.08 -51.24 8.53
N LEU A 94 24.34 -52.06 9.27
CA LEU A 94 24.78 -52.56 10.57
C LEU A 94 24.90 -54.08 10.48
N ASN A 95 26.10 -54.61 10.68
CA ASN A 95 26.40 -56.04 10.58
C ASN A 95 25.90 -56.66 9.25
N GLY A 96 26.02 -55.91 8.15
CA GLY A 96 25.54 -56.31 6.81
C GLY A 96 24.04 -56.07 6.56
N HIS A 97 23.25 -55.69 7.56
CA HIS A 97 21.83 -55.32 7.37
C HIS A 97 21.69 -53.88 6.88
N ASP A 98 21.01 -53.67 5.76
CA ASP A 98 20.68 -52.34 5.24
C ASP A 98 19.67 -51.64 6.15
N LEU A 99 20.11 -50.57 6.81
CA LEU A 99 19.27 -49.70 7.64
C LEU A 99 18.64 -48.56 6.83
N GLY A 100 18.96 -48.47 5.54
CA GLY A 100 18.53 -47.44 4.64
C GLY A 100 19.44 -46.22 4.65
N GLY A 101 18.93 -45.15 4.04
CA GLY A 101 19.58 -43.87 3.98
C GLY A 101 18.60 -42.75 4.29
N CYS A 102 19.00 -41.55 3.94
CA CYS A 102 18.21 -40.35 4.15
C CYS A 102 16.98 -40.21 3.21
N ALA A 103 16.96 -40.93 2.08
CA ALA A 103 15.82 -41.07 1.17
C ALA A 103 15.98 -42.37 0.36
N THR A 104 14.91 -42.83 -0.28
CA THR A 104 14.91 -44.01 -1.15
C THR A 104 15.30 -43.64 -2.58
N GLY A 105 16.15 -44.45 -3.21
CA GLY A 105 16.60 -44.27 -4.60
C GLY A 105 18.12 -44.42 -4.78
N PRO A 106 18.62 -44.30 -6.02
CA PRO A 106 20.05 -44.28 -6.30
C PRO A 106 20.76 -43.15 -5.54
N LEU A 107 21.95 -43.42 -4.99
CA LEU A 107 22.69 -42.43 -4.21
C LEU A 107 23.01 -41.16 -5.03
N GLU A 108 23.24 -41.31 -6.32
CA GLU A 108 23.58 -40.24 -7.24
C GLU A 108 22.44 -39.22 -7.43
N SER A 109 21.18 -39.68 -7.30
CA SER A 109 19.97 -38.86 -7.48
C SER A 109 19.42 -38.28 -6.18
N VAL A 110 19.78 -38.85 -5.03
CA VAL A 110 19.36 -38.40 -3.70
C VAL A 110 20.23 -37.21 -3.23
N ARG A 111 19.63 -36.28 -2.48
CA ARG A 111 20.26 -35.06 -1.95
C ARG A 111 19.86 -34.85 -0.49
N CYS A 112 20.69 -35.28 0.45
CA CYS A 112 20.42 -35.23 1.89
C CYS A 112 21.35 -34.29 2.62
N LEU A 113 21.71 -33.21 1.95
CA LEU A 113 22.66 -32.24 2.45
C LEU A 113 22.14 -31.62 3.75
N ASN A 114 22.93 -31.73 4.83
CA ASN A 114 22.62 -31.19 6.16
C ASN A 114 21.39 -31.80 6.84
N ARG A 115 20.93 -32.99 6.44
CA ARG A 115 19.87 -33.72 7.14
C ARG A 115 20.49 -34.63 8.21
N PRO A 116 20.28 -34.39 9.51
CA PRO A 116 20.68 -35.34 10.54
C PRO A 116 19.86 -36.63 10.40
N ILE A 117 20.49 -37.77 10.61
CA ILE A 117 19.87 -39.09 10.47
C ILE A 117 19.86 -39.76 11.85
N LEU A 118 18.70 -40.29 12.24
CA LEU A 118 18.54 -41.15 13.41
C LEU A 118 17.91 -42.47 12.93
N LEU A 119 18.65 -43.56 13.08
CA LEU A 119 18.21 -44.90 12.73
C LEU A 119 18.02 -45.69 14.02
N SER A 120 16.91 -46.40 14.15
CA SER A 120 16.63 -47.27 15.30
C SER A 120 16.51 -48.71 14.81
N PRO A 121 17.63 -49.42 14.60
CA PRO A 121 17.64 -50.78 14.07
C PRO A 121 16.89 -51.74 15.02
N PRO A 122 16.17 -52.75 14.49
CA PRO A 122 15.53 -53.76 15.32
C PRO A 122 16.55 -54.46 16.23
N PRO A 123 16.17 -54.92 17.43
CA PRO A 123 17.07 -55.62 18.35
C PRO A 123 17.80 -56.81 17.71
N SER A 124 17.18 -57.48 16.73
CA SER A 124 17.76 -58.62 15.99
C SER A 124 18.94 -58.28 15.08
N THR A 125 19.16 -57.00 14.77
CA THR A 125 20.29 -56.55 13.93
C THR A 125 21.58 -56.32 14.73
N TRP A 126 21.47 -56.25 16.06
CA TRP A 126 22.58 -56.04 16.97
C TRP A 126 23.18 -57.39 17.40
N VAL A 127 24.50 -57.47 17.38
CA VAL A 127 25.26 -58.62 17.90
C VAL A 127 25.82 -58.26 19.27
N GLU A 128 25.97 -59.25 20.15
CA GLU A 128 26.65 -59.07 21.44
C GLU A 128 28.17 -58.94 21.23
N GLY A 129 28.80 -57.97 21.89
CA GLY A 129 30.21 -57.65 21.66
C GLY A 129 30.41 -56.75 20.43
N ASP A 130 31.28 -57.17 19.52
CA ASP A 130 31.71 -56.37 18.37
C ASP A 130 30.62 -56.20 17.31
N ASN A 131 30.32 -54.95 17.00
CA ASN A 131 29.42 -54.56 15.92
C ASN A 131 30.19 -53.77 14.85
N THR A 132 29.80 -53.96 13.60
CA THR A 132 30.36 -53.25 12.45
C THR A 132 29.30 -52.36 11.81
N LEU A 133 29.59 -51.07 11.72
CA LEU A 133 28.78 -50.08 11.04
C LEU A 133 29.49 -49.64 9.76
N GLU A 134 28.85 -49.89 8.62
CA GLU A 134 29.36 -49.52 7.30
C GLU A 134 28.51 -48.40 6.70
N LEU A 135 29.14 -47.36 6.19
CA LEU A 135 28.45 -46.27 5.50
C LEU A 135 28.95 -46.18 4.06
N GLU A 136 28.08 -46.49 3.11
CA GLU A 136 28.31 -46.23 1.70
C GLU A 136 27.95 -44.77 1.42
N VAL A 137 28.94 -43.95 1.09
CA VAL A 137 28.79 -42.51 0.94
C VAL A 137 29.08 -42.11 -0.50
N PHE A 138 28.16 -41.39 -1.13
CA PHE A 138 28.39 -40.80 -2.45
C PHE A 138 29.04 -39.41 -2.31
N ALA A 139 30.15 -39.24 -3.01
CA ALA A 139 30.98 -38.05 -3.02
C ALA A 139 31.32 -37.63 -4.45
N ASN A 140 31.36 -36.33 -4.69
CA ASN A 140 31.78 -35.76 -5.96
C ASN A 140 32.66 -34.51 -5.75
N LYS A 141 33.45 -34.15 -6.76
CA LYS A 141 34.38 -33.00 -6.67
C LYS A 141 33.67 -31.63 -6.66
N ARG A 142 32.33 -31.60 -6.84
CA ARG A 142 31.55 -30.35 -6.93
C ARG A 142 31.29 -29.73 -5.55
N GLN A 143 31.48 -30.47 -4.45
CA GLN A 143 31.25 -29.95 -3.09
C GLN A 143 32.15 -30.62 -2.04
N MET A 144 32.07 -30.13 -0.79
CA MET A 144 32.71 -30.76 0.35
C MET A 144 31.95 -32.03 0.74
N ASN A 145 32.68 -33.15 0.81
CA ASN A 145 32.17 -34.46 1.23
C ASN A 145 32.95 -34.94 2.46
N GLY A 146 32.37 -35.85 3.21
CA GLY A 146 32.91 -36.30 4.48
C GLY A 146 31.88 -37.02 5.34
N LEU A 147 32.28 -37.29 6.58
CA LEU A 147 31.44 -37.93 7.57
C LEU A 147 31.68 -37.29 8.93
N SER A 148 30.60 -36.92 9.63
CA SER A 148 30.68 -36.45 11.02
C SER A 148 30.92 -37.61 11.98
N ALA A 149 31.37 -37.33 13.21
CA ALA A 149 31.36 -38.33 14.29
C ALA A 149 29.95 -38.91 14.49
N ILE A 150 29.86 -40.23 14.71
CA ILE A 150 28.61 -40.98 14.87
C ILE A 150 28.37 -41.23 16.36
N TYR A 151 27.11 -41.26 16.77
CA TYR A 151 26.72 -41.54 18.15
C TYR A 151 25.84 -42.78 18.19
N VAL A 152 26.13 -43.69 19.11
CA VAL A 152 25.36 -44.92 19.33
C VAL A 152 24.93 -44.97 20.80
N GLY A 153 23.68 -45.29 21.08
CA GLY A 153 23.16 -45.33 22.45
C GLY A 153 21.64 -45.50 22.48
N PRO A 154 21.00 -45.34 23.66
CA PRO A 154 19.55 -45.45 23.79
C PRO A 154 18.82 -44.50 22.85
N ALA A 155 17.81 -45.02 22.15
CA ALA A 155 17.10 -44.31 21.09
C ALA A 155 16.42 -43.04 21.59
N GLU A 156 15.78 -43.11 22.76
CA GLU A 156 15.10 -41.97 23.37
C GLU A 156 16.09 -40.87 23.78
N THR A 157 17.19 -41.25 24.43
CA THR A 157 18.26 -40.32 24.82
C THR A 157 18.84 -39.60 23.59
N LEU A 158 19.18 -40.33 22.53
CA LEU A 158 19.72 -39.75 21.29
C LEU A 158 18.68 -38.85 20.59
N PHE A 159 17.41 -39.24 20.61
CA PHE A 159 16.32 -38.45 20.02
C PHE A 159 16.21 -37.08 20.68
N TRP A 160 16.05 -37.01 22.00
CA TRP A 160 15.81 -35.76 22.72
C TRP A 160 17.05 -34.87 22.86
N THR A 161 18.21 -35.47 23.13
CA THR A 161 19.42 -34.68 23.46
C THR A 161 20.20 -34.21 22.25
N ARG A 162 20.14 -34.94 21.12
CA ARG A 162 21.00 -34.68 19.95
C ARG A 162 20.22 -34.51 18.65
N TYR A 163 19.35 -35.46 18.31
CA TYR A 163 18.67 -35.46 17.01
C TYR A 163 17.63 -34.33 16.91
N LEU A 164 16.70 -34.23 17.86
CA LEU A 164 15.58 -33.31 17.79
C LEU A 164 16.04 -31.83 17.76
N PRO A 165 16.94 -31.35 18.63
CA PRO A 165 17.40 -29.96 18.58
C PRO A 165 18.09 -29.63 17.26
N ARG A 166 18.93 -30.54 16.75
CA ARG A 166 19.66 -30.32 15.50
C ARG A 166 18.74 -30.37 14.28
N ARG A 167 17.78 -31.31 14.23
CA ARG A 167 16.74 -31.38 13.19
C ARG A 167 15.90 -30.11 13.19
N PHE A 168 15.47 -29.64 14.36
CA PHE A 168 14.70 -28.42 14.48
C PHE A 168 15.44 -27.23 13.88
N ILE A 169 16.72 -27.05 14.23
CA ILE A 169 17.53 -25.93 13.73
C ILE A 169 17.78 -26.07 12.22
N GLN A 170 18.23 -27.23 11.74
CA GLN A 170 18.69 -27.42 10.35
C GLN A 170 17.56 -27.58 9.33
N ILE A 171 16.40 -28.10 9.74
CA ILE A 171 15.30 -28.43 8.84
C ILE A 171 14.06 -27.60 9.18
N ASP A 172 13.48 -27.80 10.37
CA ASP A 172 12.14 -27.30 10.65
C ASP A 172 12.12 -25.76 10.70
N LEU A 173 13.10 -25.16 11.37
CA LEU A 173 13.28 -23.71 11.44
C LEU A 173 13.57 -23.12 10.06
N VAL A 174 14.50 -23.70 9.29
CA VAL A 174 14.84 -23.17 7.97
C VAL A 174 13.69 -23.30 6.98
N SER A 175 12.93 -24.40 7.04
CA SER A 175 11.71 -24.58 6.27
C SER A 175 10.68 -23.49 6.60
N GLY A 176 10.43 -23.25 7.89
CA GLY A 176 9.56 -22.17 8.35
C GLY A 176 10.02 -20.79 7.86
N LEU A 177 11.32 -20.50 7.95
CA LEU A 177 11.91 -19.26 7.44
C LEU A 177 11.81 -19.13 5.91
N GLY A 178 11.85 -20.24 5.17
CA GLY A 178 11.58 -20.29 3.73
C GLY A 178 10.15 -19.86 3.40
N TRP A 179 9.16 -20.40 4.11
CA TRP A 179 7.75 -20.00 3.96
C TRP A 179 7.51 -18.54 4.32
N VAL A 180 8.11 -18.07 5.41
CA VAL A 180 8.07 -16.64 5.79
C VAL A 180 8.65 -15.76 4.68
N SER A 181 9.79 -16.16 4.10
CA SER A 181 10.41 -15.43 2.99
C SER A 181 9.47 -15.37 1.78
N LEU A 182 8.82 -16.49 1.43
CA LEU A 182 7.86 -16.51 0.32
C LEU A 182 6.67 -15.58 0.57
N THR A 183 6.09 -15.60 1.78
CA THR A 183 4.99 -14.71 2.15
C THR A 183 5.39 -13.24 2.08
N LEU A 184 6.57 -12.88 2.59
CA LEU A 184 7.12 -11.52 2.47
C LEU A 184 7.34 -11.12 1.01
N ALA A 185 7.77 -12.05 0.15
CA ALA A 185 7.95 -11.78 -1.27
C ALA A 185 6.63 -11.40 -1.95
N VAL A 186 5.55 -12.14 -1.67
CA VAL A 186 4.20 -11.89 -2.21
C VAL A 186 3.65 -10.57 -1.69
N LEU A 187 3.73 -10.32 -0.38
CA LEU A 187 3.28 -9.06 0.22
C LEU A 187 4.03 -7.86 -0.36
N SER A 188 5.35 -7.96 -0.48
CA SER A 188 6.18 -6.90 -1.04
C SER A 188 5.89 -6.65 -2.51
N LEU A 189 5.61 -7.70 -3.29
CA LEU A 189 5.21 -7.57 -4.69
C LEU A 189 3.86 -6.86 -4.83
N ALA A 190 2.89 -7.20 -3.97
CA ALA A 190 1.59 -6.52 -3.92
C ALA A 190 1.73 -5.04 -3.52
N THR A 191 2.63 -4.72 -2.57
CA THR A 191 2.90 -3.31 -2.24
C THR A 191 3.57 -2.57 -3.39
N PHE A 192 4.45 -3.23 -4.14
CA PHE A 192 5.09 -2.63 -5.31
C PHE A 192 4.09 -2.38 -6.45
N SER A 193 3.12 -3.26 -6.69
CA SER A 193 2.10 -3.01 -7.72
C SER A 193 1.24 -1.79 -7.42
N MET A 194 1.01 -1.50 -6.13
CA MET A 194 0.33 -0.27 -5.69
C MET A 194 1.26 0.96 -5.67
N LEU A 195 2.56 0.77 -5.41
CA LEU A 195 3.57 1.83 -5.26
C LEU A 195 4.72 1.63 -6.25
N SER A 196 4.42 1.58 -7.55
CA SER A 196 5.38 1.20 -8.60
C SER A 196 6.59 2.16 -8.73
N ALA A 197 6.47 3.38 -8.22
CA ALA A 197 7.59 4.32 -8.12
C ALA A 197 8.65 3.87 -7.08
N GLU A 198 8.25 3.11 -6.06
CA GLU A 198 9.10 2.70 -4.95
C GLU A 198 9.76 1.33 -5.21
N ARG A 199 10.85 1.36 -6.01
CA ARG A 199 11.64 0.15 -6.37
C ARG A 199 12.17 -0.65 -5.18
N LEU A 200 12.20 -0.08 -3.98
CA LEU A 200 12.58 -0.76 -2.73
C LEU A 200 11.76 -2.05 -2.54
N TYR A 201 10.45 -1.99 -2.76
CA TYR A 201 9.55 -3.13 -2.57
C TYR A 201 9.75 -4.22 -3.63
N LEU A 202 10.09 -3.84 -4.87
CA LEU A 202 10.45 -4.80 -5.91
C LEU A 202 11.74 -5.54 -5.55
N TRP A 203 12.79 -4.81 -5.15
CA TRP A 203 14.07 -5.42 -4.76
C TRP A 203 13.90 -6.34 -3.55
N PHE A 204 13.15 -5.90 -2.54
CA PHE A 204 12.88 -6.73 -1.37
C PHE A 204 12.09 -8.00 -1.72
N SER A 205 11.11 -7.88 -2.62
CA SER A 205 10.33 -9.03 -3.12
C SER A 205 11.22 -10.06 -3.81
N ILE A 206 12.08 -9.61 -4.74
CA ILE A 206 13.01 -10.50 -5.46
C ILE A 206 14.00 -11.15 -4.48
N ALA A 207 14.52 -10.40 -3.51
CA ALA A 207 15.43 -10.94 -2.51
C ALA A 207 14.79 -12.08 -1.69
N CYS A 208 13.54 -11.87 -1.27
CA CYS A 208 12.77 -12.83 -0.48
C CYS A 208 12.39 -14.08 -1.29
N LEU A 209 11.94 -13.90 -2.53
CA LEU A 209 11.61 -15.01 -3.44
C LEU A 209 12.85 -15.86 -3.72
N ALA A 210 13.98 -15.22 -4.03
CA ALA A 210 15.23 -15.92 -4.29
C ALA A 210 15.75 -16.65 -3.04
N ASN A 211 15.59 -16.09 -1.84
CA ASN A 211 15.92 -16.79 -0.60
C ASN A 211 15.05 -18.03 -0.38
N ALA A 212 13.73 -17.90 -0.56
CA ALA A 212 12.79 -19.02 -0.47
C ALA A 212 13.16 -20.14 -1.44
N LEU A 213 13.50 -19.78 -2.69
CA LEU A 213 13.92 -20.74 -3.72
C LEU A 213 15.23 -21.45 -3.34
N SER A 214 16.19 -20.72 -2.77
CA SER A 214 17.46 -21.30 -2.31
C SER A 214 17.32 -22.27 -1.13
N ASN A 215 16.24 -22.15 -0.35
CA ASN A 215 15.95 -23.03 0.78
C ASN A 215 15.31 -24.36 0.36
N LEU A 216 14.89 -24.52 -0.92
CA LEU A 216 14.41 -25.81 -1.43
C LEU A 216 15.45 -26.92 -1.28
N ASN A 217 16.74 -26.58 -1.24
CA ASN A 217 17.84 -27.51 -1.02
C ASN A 217 17.79 -28.24 0.34
N ILE A 218 17.01 -27.74 1.30
CA ILE A 218 16.84 -28.35 2.63
C ILE A 218 15.59 -29.24 2.67
N VAL A 219 14.57 -28.89 1.90
CA VAL A 219 13.26 -29.56 1.92
C VAL A 219 13.21 -30.70 0.89
N SER A 220 13.87 -30.55 -0.25
CA SER A 220 13.86 -31.53 -1.34
C SER A 220 15.00 -32.54 -1.18
N SER A 221 14.64 -33.79 -0.90
CA SER A 221 15.60 -34.91 -0.87
C SER A 221 15.81 -35.57 -2.24
N ILE A 222 14.86 -35.38 -3.14
CA ILE A 222 14.89 -35.89 -4.52
C ILE A 222 14.40 -34.74 -5.40
N PRO A 223 15.28 -34.05 -6.14
CA PRO A 223 14.88 -32.94 -6.98
C PRO A 223 14.03 -33.44 -8.17
N LEU A 224 13.03 -32.64 -8.56
CA LEU A 224 12.14 -32.94 -9.69
C LEU A 224 12.86 -32.91 -11.05
N TRP A 225 13.99 -32.21 -11.12
CA TRP A 225 14.81 -32.05 -12.32
C TRP A 225 16.19 -32.64 -12.10
N ALA A 226 16.98 -32.74 -13.18
CA ALA A 226 18.35 -33.24 -13.06
C ALA A 226 19.13 -32.40 -12.04
N THR A 227 19.95 -33.10 -11.25
CA THR A 227 20.57 -32.54 -10.05
C THR A 227 21.49 -31.34 -10.33
N GLU A 228 21.99 -31.21 -11.55
CA GLU A 228 22.84 -30.11 -12.02
C GLU A 228 22.05 -28.81 -12.14
N TYR A 229 20.87 -28.84 -12.78
CA TYR A 229 19.96 -27.70 -12.87
C TYR A 229 19.47 -27.28 -11.49
N PHE A 230 19.14 -28.25 -10.64
CA PHE A 230 18.71 -27.96 -9.28
C PHE A 230 19.83 -27.25 -8.50
N SER A 231 21.05 -27.78 -8.52
CA SER A 231 22.19 -27.16 -7.82
C SER A 231 22.47 -25.75 -8.33
N TRP A 232 22.47 -25.56 -9.65
CA TRP A 232 22.64 -24.25 -10.27
C TRP A 232 21.55 -23.26 -9.84
N LEU A 233 20.28 -23.68 -9.82
CA LEU A 233 19.16 -22.87 -9.38
C LEU A 233 19.34 -22.42 -7.92
N ILE A 234 19.73 -23.34 -7.03
CA ILE A 234 19.95 -23.04 -5.62
C ILE A 234 21.05 -22.00 -5.44
N PHE A 235 22.22 -22.20 -6.07
CA PHE A 235 23.32 -21.25 -5.94
C PHE A 235 22.99 -19.89 -6.58
N SER A 236 22.44 -19.87 -7.79
CA SER A 236 22.04 -18.64 -8.49
C SER A 236 21.02 -17.84 -7.67
N SER A 237 20.07 -18.52 -7.03
CA SER A 237 19.08 -17.88 -6.15
C SER A 237 19.74 -17.24 -4.92
N ARG A 238 20.80 -17.82 -4.36
CA ARG A 238 21.55 -17.19 -3.25
C ARG A 238 22.25 -15.90 -3.69
N TYR A 239 22.86 -15.90 -4.87
CA TYR A 239 23.49 -14.69 -5.43
C TYR A 239 22.46 -13.59 -5.66
N MET A 240 21.32 -13.94 -6.23
CA MET A 240 20.24 -13.00 -6.49
C MET A 240 19.67 -12.45 -5.18
N SER A 241 19.46 -13.30 -4.18
CA SER A 241 19.01 -12.89 -2.86
C SER A 241 19.96 -11.88 -2.21
N ILE A 242 21.27 -12.16 -2.22
CA ILE A 242 22.29 -11.27 -1.64
C ILE A 242 22.37 -9.94 -2.39
N ALA A 243 22.36 -9.93 -3.73
CA ALA A 243 22.40 -8.70 -4.50
C ALA A 243 21.20 -7.79 -4.20
N PHE A 244 19.99 -8.36 -4.18
CA PHE A 244 18.78 -7.57 -3.96
C PHE A 244 18.53 -7.19 -2.49
N ILE A 245 18.99 -7.99 -1.52
CA ILE A 245 18.92 -7.58 -0.10
C ILE A 245 19.83 -6.37 0.15
N TRP A 246 21.03 -6.33 -0.45
CA TRP A 246 21.92 -5.17 -0.36
C TRP A 246 21.35 -3.93 -1.03
N LEU A 247 20.71 -4.06 -2.19
CA LEU A 247 19.98 -2.94 -2.81
C LEU A 247 18.85 -2.42 -1.92
N THR A 248 18.12 -3.33 -1.28
CA THR A 248 17.05 -2.99 -0.35
C THR A 248 17.60 -2.23 0.86
N LEU A 249 18.66 -2.74 1.49
CA LEU A 249 19.32 -2.14 2.65
C LEU A 249 19.89 -0.76 2.33
N ALA A 250 20.60 -0.61 1.22
CA ALA A 250 21.17 0.67 0.79
C ALA A 250 20.07 1.71 0.55
N LYS A 251 18.99 1.34 -0.13
CA LYS A 251 17.86 2.25 -0.40
C LYS A 251 17.08 2.60 0.87
N ALA A 252 16.90 1.66 1.81
CA ALA A 252 16.21 1.88 3.07
C ALA A 252 16.85 3.00 3.90
N ILE A 253 18.17 3.12 3.87
CA ILE A 253 18.91 4.23 4.50
C ILE A 253 19.24 5.37 3.52
N LYS A 254 18.56 5.45 2.38
CA LYS A 254 18.76 6.48 1.35
C LYS A 254 20.21 6.63 0.85
N VAL A 255 20.98 5.55 0.87
CA VAL A 255 22.26 5.45 0.17
C VAL A 255 21.93 5.09 -1.27
N GLY A 256 21.87 6.11 -2.14
CA GLY A 256 21.42 5.97 -3.52
C GLY A 256 22.53 6.28 -4.51
N TYR A 257 23.17 5.25 -5.04
CA TYR A 257 24.05 5.37 -6.20
C TYR A 257 23.38 4.77 -7.42
N SER A 258 23.22 5.53 -8.50
CA SER A 258 22.63 5.05 -9.75
C SER A 258 23.40 3.88 -10.37
N TRP A 259 24.71 3.80 -10.12
CA TRP A 259 25.58 2.71 -10.57
C TRP A 259 25.46 1.42 -9.75
N LEU A 260 24.91 1.46 -8.53
CA LEU A 260 24.93 0.31 -7.62
C LEU A 260 24.01 -0.81 -8.07
N SER A 261 22.82 -0.50 -8.57
CA SER A 261 21.88 -1.50 -9.08
C SER A 261 22.42 -2.29 -10.28
N PRO A 262 22.90 -1.66 -11.39
CA PRO A 262 23.46 -2.43 -12.48
C PRO A 262 24.71 -3.22 -12.06
N LEU A 263 25.54 -2.70 -11.14
CA LEU A 263 26.71 -3.43 -10.66
C LEU A 263 26.34 -4.70 -9.88
N LEU A 264 25.47 -4.61 -8.87
CA LEU A 264 25.11 -5.76 -8.05
C LEU A 264 24.34 -6.83 -8.84
N VAL A 265 23.44 -6.39 -9.72
CA VAL A 265 22.71 -7.30 -10.63
C VAL A 265 23.67 -7.94 -11.63
N GLY A 266 24.60 -7.16 -12.21
CA GLY A 266 25.64 -7.67 -13.11
C GLY A 266 26.48 -8.75 -12.44
N ILE A 267 26.96 -8.51 -11.22
CA ILE A 267 27.74 -9.50 -10.45
C ILE A 267 26.93 -10.76 -10.17
N ALA A 268 25.66 -10.64 -9.77
CA ALA A 268 24.81 -11.80 -9.53
C ALA A 268 24.57 -12.64 -10.80
N ILE A 269 24.35 -11.98 -11.95
CA ILE A 269 24.20 -12.64 -13.25
C ILE A 269 25.51 -13.31 -13.65
N THR A 270 26.63 -12.59 -13.61
CA THR A 270 27.95 -13.14 -13.95
C THR A 270 28.28 -14.34 -13.08
N ALA A 271 28.05 -14.27 -11.76
CA ALA A 271 28.26 -15.39 -10.86
C ALA A 271 27.38 -16.60 -11.23
N SER A 272 26.09 -16.38 -11.51
CA SER A 272 25.16 -17.45 -11.93
C SER A 272 25.60 -18.12 -13.24
N VAL A 273 26.08 -17.33 -14.21
CA VAL A 273 26.62 -17.82 -15.48
C VAL A 273 27.94 -18.58 -15.27
N SER A 274 28.85 -18.04 -14.46
CA SER A 274 30.13 -18.71 -14.15
C SER A 274 29.92 -20.05 -13.45
N ILE A 275 28.94 -20.17 -12.55
CA ILE A 275 28.62 -21.43 -11.87
C ILE A 275 28.09 -22.48 -12.85
N TRP A 276 27.27 -22.07 -13.82
CA TRP A 276 26.79 -22.96 -14.87
C TRP A 276 27.95 -23.51 -15.71
N PHE A 277 28.78 -22.63 -16.28
CA PHE A 277 29.91 -23.04 -17.12
C PHE A 277 31.03 -23.72 -16.33
N GLY A 278 31.09 -23.47 -15.02
CA GLY A 278 31.98 -24.15 -14.08
C GLY A 278 31.47 -25.50 -13.61
N ASP A 279 30.38 -26.03 -14.17
CA ASP A 279 29.80 -27.33 -13.80
C ASP A 279 29.49 -27.44 -12.29
N ASN A 280 28.99 -26.35 -11.70
CA ASN A 280 28.75 -26.22 -10.26
C ASN A 280 30.01 -26.53 -9.39
N ASN A 281 31.21 -26.29 -9.91
CA ASN A 281 32.44 -26.52 -9.18
C ASN A 281 32.52 -25.62 -7.93
N ARG A 282 32.90 -26.23 -6.80
CA ARG A 282 33.05 -25.55 -5.51
C ARG A 282 33.95 -24.32 -5.62
N TRP A 283 35.10 -24.41 -6.26
CA TRP A 283 36.07 -23.32 -6.36
C TRP A 283 35.58 -22.17 -7.22
N VAL A 284 34.90 -22.48 -8.33
CA VAL A 284 34.22 -21.45 -9.14
C VAL A 284 33.19 -20.70 -8.28
N THR A 285 32.44 -21.43 -7.46
CA THR A 285 31.46 -20.85 -6.54
C THR A 285 32.12 -19.99 -5.46
N VAL A 286 33.23 -20.44 -4.85
CA VAL A 286 34.00 -19.68 -3.84
C VAL A 286 34.54 -18.37 -4.41
N VAL A 287 35.10 -18.41 -5.62
CA VAL A 287 35.65 -17.24 -6.32
C VAL A 287 34.54 -16.28 -6.75
N ALA A 288 33.42 -16.80 -7.24
CA ALA A 288 32.26 -15.98 -7.63
C ALA A 288 31.66 -15.18 -6.45
N TYR A 289 31.84 -15.63 -5.20
CA TYR A 289 31.43 -14.88 -4.01
C TYR A 289 32.34 -13.69 -3.67
N LEU A 290 33.58 -13.62 -4.18
CA LEU A 290 34.55 -12.57 -3.81
C LEU A 290 34.09 -11.16 -4.22
N PRO A 291 33.69 -10.88 -5.48
CA PRO A 291 33.26 -9.53 -5.86
C PRO A 291 32.06 -9.06 -5.03
N LEU A 292 31.10 -9.96 -4.81
CA LEU A 292 29.91 -9.68 -4.01
C LEU A 292 30.26 -9.44 -2.54
N GLY A 293 31.17 -10.23 -1.97
CA GLY A 293 31.65 -10.08 -0.60
C GLY A 293 32.39 -8.76 -0.37
N VAL A 294 33.24 -8.34 -1.30
CA VAL A 294 33.94 -7.05 -1.23
C VAL A 294 32.95 -5.88 -1.27
N ILE A 295 31.99 -5.90 -2.19
CA ILE A 295 30.97 -4.85 -2.25
C ILE A 295 30.06 -4.86 -1.02
N SER A 296 29.69 -6.06 -0.53
CA SER A 296 28.92 -6.22 0.70
C SER A 296 29.63 -5.59 1.90
N LEU A 297 30.95 -5.77 2.01
CA LEU A 297 31.77 -5.16 3.06
C LEU A 297 31.76 -3.63 2.94
N LEU A 298 32.00 -3.10 1.74
CA LEU A 298 32.00 -1.65 1.49
C LEU A 298 30.63 -1.03 1.82
N LEU A 299 29.54 -1.66 1.38
CA LEU A 299 28.19 -1.25 1.70
C LEU A 299 27.90 -1.31 3.20
N THR A 300 28.37 -2.36 3.89
CA THR A 300 28.24 -2.47 5.36
C THR A 300 28.88 -1.27 6.04
N VAL A 301 30.11 -0.92 5.67
CA VAL A 301 30.82 0.24 6.24
C VAL A 301 30.07 1.54 5.99
N ILE A 302 29.58 1.75 4.75
CA ILE A 302 28.80 2.93 4.38
C ILE A 302 27.49 3.00 5.18
N ILE A 303 26.76 1.89 5.28
CA ILE A 303 25.48 1.79 5.98
C ILE A 303 25.65 2.05 7.48
N VAL A 304 26.67 1.45 8.10
CA VAL A 304 26.99 1.67 9.51
C VAL A 304 27.32 3.13 9.77
N ARG A 305 28.18 3.74 8.95
CA ARG A 305 28.54 5.16 9.05
C ARG A 305 27.31 6.07 8.96
N GLU A 306 26.45 5.83 7.98
CA GLU A 306 25.24 6.64 7.78
C GLU A 306 24.20 6.42 8.90
N ALA A 307 24.12 5.21 9.46
CA ALA A 307 23.27 4.92 10.62
C ALA A 307 23.70 5.72 11.85
N PHE A 308 25.01 5.79 12.13
CA PHE A 308 25.55 6.63 13.21
C PHE A 308 25.28 8.12 12.97
N ARG A 309 25.36 8.60 11.72
CA ARG A 309 25.07 9.99 11.38
C ARG A 309 23.60 10.36 11.63
N ARG A 310 22.66 9.48 11.28
CA ARG A 310 21.22 9.74 11.41
C ARG A 310 20.67 9.59 12.82
N ARG A 311 21.32 8.80 13.68
CA ARG A 311 20.91 8.51 15.07
C ARG A 311 19.46 8.00 15.22
N GLY A 312 18.87 7.46 14.15
CA GLY A 312 17.52 6.89 14.16
C GLY A 312 17.53 5.41 14.50
N ILE A 313 16.57 4.95 15.31
CA ILE A 313 16.45 3.54 15.74
C ILE A 313 16.41 2.59 14.55
N ALA A 314 15.61 2.90 13.52
CA ALA A 314 15.53 2.08 12.31
C ALA A 314 16.89 1.93 11.61
N ALA A 315 17.69 3.00 11.53
CA ALA A 315 19.00 2.96 10.90
C ALA A 315 20.01 2.12 11.71
N ILE A 316 19.96 2.20 13.05
CA ILE A 316 20.79 1.37 13.93
C ILE A 316 20.43 -0.12 13.77
N ILE A 317 19.12 -0.44 13.71
CA ILE A 317 18.64 -1.80 13.45
C ILE A 317 19.12 -2.29 12.09
N THR A 318 19.01 -1.48 11.04
CA THR A 318 19.52 -1.82 9.70
C THR A 318 21.02 -2.09 9.70
N ALA A 319 21.81 -1.27 10.40
CA ALA A 319 23.25 -1.47 10.54
C ALA A 319 23.61 -2.77 11.28
N ALA A 320 22.90 -3.08 12.37
CA ALA A 320 23.09 -4.32 13.11
C ALA A 320 22.79 -5.57 12.24
N VAL A 321 21.72 -5.51 11.44
CA VAL A 321 21.38 -6.56 10.48
C VAL A 321 22.45 -6.71 9.39
N CYS A 322 23.00 -5.61 8.87
CA CYS A 322 24.08 -5.67 7.88
C CYS A 322 25.34 -6.34 8.45
N LEU A 323 25.71 -5.97 9.68
CA LEU A 323 26.85 -6.60 10.37
C LEU A 323 26.62 -8.10 10.60
N LEU A 324 25.41 -8.50 10.99
CA LEU A 324 25.05 -9.91 11.16
C LEU A 324 25.20 -10.69 9.84
N ILE A 325 24.70 -10.16 8.72
CA ILE A 325 24.85 -10.77 7.39
C ILE A 325 26.33 -10.82 6.98
N MET A 326 27.11 -9.78 7.27
CA MET A 326 28.52 -9.74 6.88
C MET A 326 29.34 -10.79 7.64
N VAL A 327 29.15 -10.89 8.95
CA VAL A 327 29.86 -11.88 9.78
C VAL A 327 29.49 -13.29 9.36
N SER A 328 28.19 -13.59 9.16
CA SER A 328 27.74 -14.91 8.73
C SER A 328 28.23 -15.27 7.31
N SER A 329 28.30 -14.30 6.41
CA SER A 329 28.82 -14.49 5.06
C SER A 329 30.31 -14.82 5.07
N ILE A 330 31.10 -14.15 5.91
CA ILE A 330 32.53 -14.46 6.07
C ILE A 330 32.72 -15.87 6.63
N THR A 331 31.98 -16.23 7.69
CA THR A 331 32.08 -17.58 8.28
C THR A 331 31.70 -18.67 7.29
N ASP A 332 30.65 -18.45 6.50
CA ASP A 332 30.19 -19.42 5.51
C ASP A 332 31.12 -19.49 4.30
N TRP A 333 31.79 -18.39 3.94
CA TRP A 333 32.80 -18.38 2.89
C TRP A 333 34.04 -19.22 3.28
N PHE A 334 34.54 -19.09 4.52
CA PHE A 334 35.60 -19.97 5.03
C PHE A 334 35.17 -21.43 5.04
N ARG A 335 33.91 -21.71 5.42
CA ARG A 335 33.35 -23.07 5.35
C ARG A 335 33.32 -23.60 3.93
N LEU A 336 32.82 -22.82 2.97
CA LEU A 336 32.75 -23.22 1.56
C LEU A 336 34.15 -23.45 0.96
N ALA A 337 35.14 -22.68 1.39
CA ALA A 337 36.54 -22.82 1.02
C ALA A 337 37.23 -24.05 1.65
N GLY A 338 36.55 -24.84 2.48
CA GLY A 338 37.13 -26.03 3.12
C GLY A 338 37.95 -25.74 4.36
N ARG A 339 37.83 -24.54 4.95
CA ARG A 339 38.63 -24.11 6.12
C ARG A 339 37.86 -24.17 7.44
N ALA A 340 36.75 -24.92 7.50
CA ALA A 340 35.95 -25.10 8.71
C ALA A 340 35.60 -26.58 8.92
N ALA A 341 35.21 -26.95 10.14
CA ALA A 341 34.80 -28.32 10.48
C ALA A 341 33.63 -28.81 9.62
N PHE A 342 33.67 -30.07 9.19
CA PHE A 342 32.69 -30.67 8.28
C PHE A 342 31.25 -30.56 8.79
N ASP A 343 31.04 -30.83 10.08
CA ASP A 343 29.74 -30.96 10.72
C ASP A 343 29.07 -29.63 11.07
N GLY A 344 29.74 -28.50 10.92
CA GLY A 344 29.14 -27.20 11.21
C GLY A 344 28.05 -26.78 10.21
N ILE A 345 27.27 -25.78 10.62
CA ILE A 345 26.11 -25.25 9.89
C ILE A 345 26.44 -23.95 9.16
N TYR A 346 25.70 -23.68 8.07
CA TYR A 346 25.79 -22.43 7.32
C TYR A 346 24.93 -21.35 8.01
N LEU A 347 25.58 -20.30 8.49
CA LEU A 347 24.94 -19.23 9.29
C LEU A 347 24.17 -18.24 8.42
N ASN A 348 24.55 -18.08 7.16
CA ASN A 348 24.02 -17.02 6.30
C ASN A 348 22.52 -17.18 6.04
N ILE A 349 22.04 -18.42 5.95
CA ILE A 349 20.62 -18.74 5.76
C ILE A 349 19.76 -18.15 6.89
N TYR A 350 20.23 -18.26 8.14
CA TYR A 350 19.52 -17.71 9.30
C TYR A 350 19.61 -16.19 9.35
N SER A 351 20.81 -15.62 9.12
CA SER A 351 20.98 -14.16 9.17
C SER A 351 20.17 -13.43 8.10
N ILE A 352 20.09 -13.97 6.87
CA ILE A 352 19.30 -13.39 5.78
C ILE A 352 17.80 -13.46 6.13
N ALA A 353 17.32 -14.57 6.66
CA ALA A 353 15.91 -14.69 7.04
C ALA A 353 15.54 -13.74 8.20
N VAL A 354 16.40 -13.60 9.21
CA VAL A 354 16.24 -12.62 10.29
C VAL A 354 16.24 -11.20 9.71
N ALA A 355 17.16 -10.90 8.79
CA ALA A 355 17.19 -9.62 8.10
C ALA A 355 15.88 -9.32 7.38
N MET A 356 15.34 -10.30 6.64
CA MET A 356 14.06 -10.16 5.92
C MET A 356 12.90 -9.89 6.86
N LEU A 357 12.80 -10.60 7.99
CA LEU A 357 11.77 -10.34 9.01
C LEU A 357 11.88 -8.92 9.58
N VAL A 358 13.08 -8.48 9.91
CA VAL A 358 13.32 -7.15 10.47
C VAL A 358 13.01 -6.06 9.43
N ILE A 359 13.51 -6.19 8.20
CA ILE A 359 13.28 -5.22 7.14
C ILE A 359 11.80 -5.19 6.74
N GLY A 360 11.17 -6.35 6.59
CA GLY A 360 9.75 -6.47 6.26
C GLY A 360 8.86 -5.84 7.33
N SER A 361 9.16 -6.04 8.61
CA SER A 361 8.41 -5.39 9.70
C SER A 361 8.60 -3.87 9.71
N LEU A 362 9.83 -3.38 9.47
CA LEU A 362 10.10 -1.94 9.33
C LEU A 362 9.32 -1.36 8.14
N GLN A 363 9.33 -2.02 6.98
CA GLN A 363 8.60 -1.59 5.79
C GLN A 363 7.10 -1.54 6.02
N LEU A 364 6.50 -2.59 6.60
CA LEU A 364 5.07 -2.63 6.94
C LEU A 364 4.69 -1.52 7.92
N SER A 365 5.52 -1.27 8.95
CA SER A 365 5.27 -0.19 9.90
C SER A 365 5.32 1.18 9.23
N SER A 366 6.27 1.41 8.33
CA SER A 366 6.39 2.68 7.60
C SER A 366 5.21 2.90 6.65
N LEU A 367 4.74 1.85 5.98
CA LEU A 367 3.56 1.88 5.12
C LEU A 367 2.30 2.20 5.93
N ALA A 368 2.10 1.55 7.09
CA ALA A 368 0.97 1.83 7.97
C ALA A 368 0.93 3.30 8.44
N VAL A 369 2.09 3.87 8.78
CA VAL A 369 2.21 5.28 9.15
C VAL A 369 1.90 6.19 7.95
N ALA A 370 2.43 5.87 6.76
CA ALA A 370 2.19 6.64 5.54
C ALA A 370 0.70 6.64 5.16
N LEU A 371 0.03 5.48 5.21
CA LEU A 371 -1.41 5.34 4.94
C LEU A 371 -2.24 6.15 5.95
N LYS A 372 -1.90 6.09 7.24
CA LYS A 372 -2.59 6.88 8.27
C LYS A 372 -2.42 8.39 8.04
N LYS A 373 -1.23 8.82 7.60
CA LYS A 373 -0.98 10.23 7.26
C LYS A 373 -1.76 10.66 6.00
N SER A 374 -1.77 9.82 4.96
CA SER A 374 -2.51 10.09 3.72
C SER A 374 -4.00 10.20 3.98
N ARG A 375 -4.56 9.31 4.82
CA ARG A 375 -5.98 9.36 5.21
C ARG A 375 -6.32 10.66 5.96
N LYS A 376 -5.51 11.05 6.94
CA LYS A 376 -5.72 12.33 7.66
C LYS A 376 -5.64 13.54 6.73
N LEU A 377 -4.74 13.51 5.75
CA LEU A 377 -4.64 14.59 4.77
C LEU A 377 -5.88 14.66 3.88
N ALA A 378 -6.40 13.51 3.43
CA ALA A 378 -7.63 13.44 2.65
C ALA A 378 -8.84 13.96 3.46
N GLU A 379 -9.01 13.50 4.71
CA GLU A 379 -10.09 13.98 5.60
C GLU A 379 -10.01 15.50 5.85
N GLY A 380 -8.80 16.06 5.97
CA GLY A 380 -8.61 17.51 6.12
C GLY A 380 -8.95 18.30 4.85
N LEU A 381 -8.57 17.79 3.67
CA LEU A 381 -8.87 18.42 2.39
C LEU A 381 -10.38 18.42 2.12
N ASP A 382 -11.08 17.32 2.42
CA ASP A 382 -12.53 17.24 2.26
C ASP A 382 -13.27 18.26 3.12
N ALA A 383 -12.82 18.46 4.37
CA ALA A 383 -13.37 19.49 5.26
C ALA A 383 -13.13 20.92 4.73
N GLU A 384 -11.93 21.20 4.21
CA GLU A 384 -11.61 22.50 3.62
C GLU A 384 -12.42 22.77 2.35
N VAL A 385 -12.53 21.78 1.46
CA VAL A 385 -13.34 21.86 0.24
C VAL A 385 -14.81 22.09 0.58
N SER A 386 -15.35 21.38 1.57
CA SER A 386 -16.74 21.57 2.02
C SER A 386 -16.96 22.99 2.56
N ALA A 387 -16.06 23.50 3.41
CA ALA A 387 -16.17 24.85 3.95
C ALA A 387 -16.12 25.93 2.85
N ARG A 388 -15.20 25.79 1.88
CA ARG A 388 -15.12 26.70 0.73
C ARG A 388 -16.35 26.65 -0.16
N THR A 389 -16.93 25.46 -0.33
CA THR A 389 -18.15 25.30 -1.13
C THR A 389 -19.32 26.02 -0.47
N MET A 390 -19.50 25.88 0.84
CA MET A 390 -20.53 26.61 1.60
C MET A 390 -20.33 28.14 1.54
N GLU A 391 -19.09 28.62 1.68
CA GLU A 391 -18.76 30.05 1.58
C GLU A 391 -19.10 30.60 0.18
N LEU A 392 -18.73 29.87 -0.88
CA LEU A 392 -19.06 30.23 -2.26
C LEU A 392 -20.57 30.25 -2.50
N GLU A 393 -21.31 29.28 -1.99
CA GLU A 393 -22.77 29.24 -2.11
C GLU A 393 -23.42 30.44 -1.41
N GLN A 394 -22.97 30.79 -0.21
CA GLN A 394 -23.47 31.95 0.53
C GLN A 394 -23.16 33.26 -0.19
N LEU A 395 -21.94 33.43 -0.69
CA LEU A 395 -21.55 34.62 -1.45
C LEU A 395 -22.33 34.72 -2.76
N ASN A 396 -22.55 33.60 -3.45
CA ASN A 396 -23.34 33.56 -4.67
C ASN A 396 -24.81 33.94 -4.41
N GLN A 397 -25.40 33.49 -3.29
CA GLN A 397 -26.74 33.92 -2.89
C GLN A 397 -26.79 35.43 -2.61
N GLN A 398 -25.80 35.99 -1.92
CA GLN A 398 -25.72 37.44 -1.67
C GLN A 398 -25.58 38.23 -2.97
N LEU A 399 -24.72 37.78 -3.89
CA LEU A 399 -24.57 38.39 -5.22
C LEU A 399 -25.86 38.34 -6.03
N MET A 400 -26.60 37.22 -5.96
CA MET A 400 -27.89 37.08 -6.63
C MET A 400 -28.92 38.07 -6.10
N VAL A 401 -28.98 38.29 -4.78
CA VAL A 401 -29.87 39.30 -4.18
C VAL A 401 -29.46 40.70 -4.65
N LEU A 402 -28.19 41.08 -4.49
CA LEU A 402 -27.67 42.39 -4.87
C LEU A 402 -27.86 42.70 -6.37
N SER A 403 -27.68 41.70 -7.23
CA SER A 403 -27.84 41.87 -8.69
C SER A 403 -29.30 41.98 -9.13
N ARG A 404 -30.26 41.54 -8.31
CA ARG A 404 -31.68 41.43 -8.71
C ARG A 404 -32.60 42.43 -8.04
N THR A 405 -32.18 43.09 -6.98
CA THR A 405 -33.00 44.10 -6.27
C THR A 405 -32.60 45.53 -6.61
N ASP A 406 -33.57 46.44 -6.61
CA ASP A 406 -33.35 47.89 -6.65
C ASP A 406 -32.81 48.39 -5.31
N SER A 407 -31.71 49.15 -5.34
CA SER A 407 -30.97 49.56 -4.13
C SER A 407 -31.73 50.53 -3.21
N LEU A 408 -32.69 51.30 -3.73
CA LEU A 408 -33.46 52.26 -2.93
C LEU A 408 -34.70 51.62 -2.32
N THR A 409 -35.46 50.87 -3.11
CA THR A 409 -36.78 50.35 -2.71
C THR A 409 -36.73 48.90 -2.21
N GLY A 410 -35.65 48.17 -2.51
CA GLY A 410 -35.51 46.74 -2.24
C GLY A 410 -36.49 45.86 -3.03
N LEU A 411 -37.24 46.41 -3.99
CA LEU A 411 -38.04 45.64 -4.93
C LEU A 411 -37.16 44.93 -5.96
N ALA A 412 -37.72 44.03 -6.75
CA ALA A 412 -37.03 43.52 -7.92
C ALA A 412 -36.64 44.69 -8.85
N ASN A 413 -35.46 44.64 -9.45
CA ASN A 413 -35.04 45.65 -10.42
C ASN A 413 -35.59 45.34 -11.82
N ARG A 414 -35.40 46.28 -12.75
CA ARG A 414 -35.81 46.16 -14.15
C ARG A 414 -35.39 44.84 -14.79
N ARG A 415 -34.14 44.42 -14.58
CA ARG A 415 -33.62 43.18 -15.16
C ARG A 415 -34.39 41.95 -14.67
N TRP A 416 -34.64 41.85 -13.37
CA TRP A 416 -35.40 40.72 -12.82
C TRP A 416 -36.87 40.74 -13.24
N PHE A 417 -37.44 41.93 -13.44
CA PHE A 417 -38.76 42.10 -14.04
C PHE A 417 -38.81 41.57 -15.48
N ASP A 418 -37.91 42.00 -16.36
CA ASP A 418 -37.93 41.58 -17.77
C ASP A 418 -37.72 40.05 -17.91
N GLU A 419 -36.83 39.47 -17.09
CA GLU A 419 -36.61 38.02 -17.02
C GLU A 419 -37.87 37.26 -16.54
N THR A 420 -38.58 37.81 -15.55
CA THR A 420 -39.80 37.19 -15.00
C THR A 420 -40.97 37.33 -15.95
N LEU A 421 -41.17 38.51 -16.56
CA LEU A 421 -42.22 38.74 -17.54
C LEU A 421 -42.05 37.81 -18.75
N SER A 422 -40.84 37.67 -19.28
CA SER A 422 -40.57 36.77 -20.40
C SER A 422 -40.90 35.31 -20.06
N ARG A 423 -40.54 34.86 -18.85
CA ARG A 423 -40.82 33.50 -18.37
C ARG A 423 -42.32 33.24 -18.20
N GLU A 424 -43.03 34.14 -17.51
CA GLU A 424 -44.47 33.97 -17.26
C GLU A 424 -45.28 34.15 -18.55
N PHE A 425 -44.84 35.00 -19.49
CA PHE A 425 -45.45 35.10 -20.82
C PHE A 425 -45.35 33.78 -21.60
N ALA A 426 -44.16 33.19 -21.67
CA ALA A 426 -43.97 31.89 -22.33
C ALA A 426 -44.75 30.75 -21.64
N ARG A 427 -45.00 30.87 -20.33
CA ARG A 427 -45.89 29.95 -19.60
C ARG A 427 -47.34 30.17 -20.01
N ALA A 428 -47.83 31.41 -19.90
CA ALA A 428 -49.19 31.80 -20.24
C ALA A 428 -49.58 31.45 -21.68
N GLN A 429 -48.67 31.67 -22.64
CA GLN A 429 -48.85 31.30 -24.04
C GLN A 429 -49.04 29.79 -24.22
N ARG A 430 -48.27 28.95 -23.51
CA ARG A 430 -48.37 27.49 -23.60
C ARG A 430 -49.60 26.93 -22.91
N SER A 431 -49.94 27.44 -21.72
CA SER A 431 -51.08 26.95 -20.93
C SER A 431 -52.40 27.64 -21.23
N ARG A 432 -52.41 28.65 -22.11
CA ARG A 432 -53.55 29.56 -22.34
C ARG A 432 -54.11 30.11 -21.02
N SER A 433 -53.22 30.43 -20.09
CA SER A 433 -53.59 30.99 -18.78
C SER A 433 -53.48 32.50 -18.78
N THR A 434 -54.22 33.14 -17.88
CA THR A 434 -54.17 34.60 -17.70
C THR A 434 -52.79 35.06 -17.23
N LEU A 435 -52.33 36.17 -17.78
CA LEU A 435 -51.16 36.90 -17.33
C LEU A 435 -51.47 38.38 -17.46
N THR A 436 -51.28 39.16 -16.41
CA THR A 436 -51.56 40.59 -16.42
C THR A 436 -50.33 41.37 -15.97
N VAL A 437 -50.05 42.47 -16.65
CA VAL A 437 -48.98 43.41 -16.33
C VAL A 437 -49.61 44.76 -16.00
N MET A 438 -49.20 45.32 -14.87
CA MET A 438 -49.52 46.68 -14.46
C MET A 438 -48.25 47.51 -14.49
N ILE A 439 -48.29 48.67 -15.15
CA ILE A 439 -47.25 49.69 -15.09
C ILE A 439 -47.78 50.86 -14.29
N ILE A 440 -47.05 51.22 -13.25
CA ILE A 440 -47.46 52.15 -12.21
C ILE A 440 -46.44 53.30 -12.19
N ASP A 441 -46.93 54.53 -12.21
CA ASP A 441 -46.07 55.71 -12.20
C ASP A 441 -46.55 56.72 -11.16
N VAL A 442 -45.60 57.32 -10.44
CA VAL A 442 -45.90 58.37 -9.46
C VAL A 442 -46.15 59.70 -10.18
N ASP A 443 -47.37 60.22 -10.05
CA ASP A 443 -47.82 61.40 -10.76
C ASP A 443 -47.03 62.64 -10.34
N TYR A 444 -46.61 63.43 -11.34
CA TYR A 444 -45.88 64.68 -11.15
C TYR A 444 -44.57 64.55 -10.33
N PHE A 445 -43.97 63.36 -10.25
CA PHE A 445 -42.80 63.10 -9.40
C PHE A 445 -41.60 64.00 -9.69
N LYS A 446 -41.38 64.39 -10.95
CA LYS A 446 -40.37 65.40 -11.29
C LYS A 446 -40.61 66.74 -10.55
N ASN A 447 -41.85 67.22 -10.52
CA ASN A 447 -42.21 68.44 -9.79
C ASN A 447 -42.05 68.28 -8.27
N TYR A 448 -42.23 67.05 -7.77
CA TYR A 448 -41.97 66.72 -6.37
C TYR A 448 -40.48 66.90 -6.06
N ASN A 449 -39.61 66.26 -6.84
CA ASN A 449 -38.16 66.36 -6.71
C ASN A 449 -37.63 67.78 -6.86
N ASP A 450 -38.14 68.52 -7.84
CA ASP A 450 -37.72 69.91 -8.09
C ASP A 450 -38.08 70.85 -6.91
N HIS A 451 -39.07 70.48 -6.08
CA HIS A 451 -39.52 71.29 -4.95
C HIS A 451 -38.95 70.84 -3.60
N TYR A 452 -39.00 69.54 -3.30
CA TYR A 452 -38.58 68.98 -2.01
C TYR A 452 -37.14 68.45 -2.04
N GLY A 453 -36.50 68.40 -3.21
CA GLY A 453 -35.18 67.81 -3.42
C GLY A 453 -35.22 66.30 -3.59
N HIS A 454 -34.22 65.75 -4.27
CA HIS A 454 -34.07 64.31 -4.50
C HIS A 454 -34.12 63.45 -3.22
N PRO A 455 -33.52 63.84 -2.07
CA PRO A 455 -33.61 63.03 -0.85
C PRO A 455 -35.04 62.83 -0.34
N ALA A 456 -35.91 63.85 -0.47
CA ALA A 456 -37.31 63.73 -0.10
C ALA A 456 -38.09 62.88 -1.11
N GLY A 457 -37.73 62.97 -2.39
CA GLY A 457 -38.26 62.07 -3.43
C GLY A 457 -37.94 60.61 -3.16
N ASP A 458 -36.71 60.31 -2.75
CA ASP A 458 -36.29 58.95 -2.40
C ASP A 458 -37.13 58.37 -1.25
N VAL A 459 -37.38 59.17 -0.20
CA VAL A 459 -38.28 58.80 0.90
C VAL A 459 -39.71 58.55 0.38
N CYS A 460 -40.22 59.43 -0.49
CA CYS A 460 -41.53 59.25 -1.10
C CYS A 460 -41.64 57.93 -1.88
N LEU A 461 -40.60 57.54 -2.64
CA LEU A 461 -40.60 56.27 -3.37
C LEU A 461 -40.55 55.04 -2.45
N VAL A 462 -39.85 55.13 -1.32
CA VAL A 462 -39.84 54.10 -0.28
C VAL A 462 -41.22 53.94 0.35
N GLU A 463 -41.92 55.04 0.64
CA GLU A 463 -43.28 55.02 1.17
C GLU A 463 -44.28 54.45 0.16
N VAL A 464 -44.23 54.90 -1.10
CA VAL A 464 -45.02 54.33 -2.20
C VAL A 464 -44.78 52.82 -2.32
N THR A 465 -43.53 52.38 -2.26
CA THR A 465 -43.16 50.96 -2.28
C THR A 465 -43.83 50.17 -1.15
N ALA A 466 -43.88 50.73 0.07
CA ALA A 466 -44.53 50.08 1.20
C ALA A 466 -46.04 49.87 0.94
N TRP A 467 -46.71 50.87 0.36
CA TRP A 467 -48.12 50.76 -0.04
C TRP A 467 -48.35 49.72 -1.14
N LEU A 468 -47.50 49.70 -2.17
CA LEU A 468 -47.56 48.71 -3.25
C LEU A 468 -47.43 47.28 -2.68
N ARG A 469 -46.41 47.03 -1.85
CA ARG A 469 -46.18 45.73 -1.19
C ARG A 469 -47.34 45.28 -0.32
N GLN A 470 -47.98 46.21 0.40
CA GLN A 470 -49.10 45.87 1.28
C GLN A 470 -50.32 45.38 0.53
N GLN A 471 -50.53 45.79 -0.72
CA GLN A 471 -51.66 45.34 -1.53
C GLN A 471 -51.30 44.16 -2.45
N SER A 472 -50.02 43.99 -2.83
CA SER A 472 -49.51 42.86 -3.64
C SER A 472 -49.13 41.63 -2.80
N ARG A 473 -50.05 41.13 -1.97
CA ARG A 473 -49.76 40.07 -0.98
C ARG A 473 -49.90 38.63 -1.50
N ARG A 474 -50.35 38.41 -2.74
CA ARG A 474 -50.46 37.03 -3.23
C ARG A 474 -49.05 36.50 -3.54
N GLU A 475 -48.81 35.23 -3.22
CA GLU A 475 -47.52 34.56 -3.51
C GLU A 475 -47.18 34.55 -5.01
N THR A 476 -48.18 34.77 -5.87
CA THR A 476 -48.07 34.80 -7.33
C THR A 476 -47.80 36.18 -7.93
N ASP A 477 -47.85 37.25 -7.11
CA ASP A 477 -47.66 38.62 -7.59
C ASP A 477 -46.17 38.98 -7.56
N PHE A 478 -45.64 39.49 -8.67
CA PHE A 478 -44.24 39.92 -8.77
C PHE A 478 -44.16 41.44 -8.94
N LEU A 479 -43.63 42.14 -7.93
CA LEU A 479 -43.51 43.59 -7.88
C LEU A 479 -42.06 44.04 -8.08
N ALA A 480 -41.85 44.99 -8.99
CA ALA A 480 -40.54 45.52 -9.36
C ALA A 480 -40.55 47.05 -9.47
N ARG A 481 -39.37 47.67 -9.29
CA ARG A 481 -39.11 49.05 -9.73
C ARG A 481 -38.34 48.98 -11.04
N ILE A 482 -38.94 49.51 -12.10
CA ILE A 482 -38.45 49.39 -13.47
C ILE A 482 -37.78 50.67 -13.99
N GLY A 483 -38.04 51.82 -13.36
CA GLY A 483 -37.49 53.14 -13.69
C GLY A 483 -37.62 54.09 -12.51
N GLY A 484 -37.03 55.29 -12.58
CA GLY A 484 -36.91 56.25 -11.46
C GLY A 484 -38.16 56.32 -10.56
N GLU A 485 -39.30 56.63 -11.13
CA GLU A 485 -40.61 56.69 -10.47
C GLU A 485 -41.59 55.60 -10.92
N GLU A 486 -41.10 54.64 -11.70
CA GLU A 486 -41.90 53.63 -12.38
C GLU A 486 -41.78 52.26 -11.70
N PHE A 487 -42.93 51.70 -11.37
CA PHE A 487 -43.08 50.37 -10.79
C PHE A 487 -43.87 49.47 -11.74
N ALA A 488 -43.66 48.16 -11.63
CA ALA A 488 -44.39 47.19 -12.40
C ALA A 488 -44.83 46.00 -11.54
N LEU A 489 -46.03 45.50 -11.80
CA LEU A 489 -46.59 44.33 -11.14
C LEU A 489 -47.00 43.30 -12.18
N ILE A 490 -46.60 42.05 -11.97
CA ILE A 490 -47.03 40.89 -12.78
C ILE A 490 -47.98 40.05 -11.94
N GLU A 491 -49.19 39.82 -12.44
CA GLU A 491 -50.21 38.95 -11.85
C GLU A 491 -50.42 37.73 -12.76
N THR A 492 -50.25 36.52 -12.21
CA THR A 492 -50.40 35.26 -12.97
C THR A 492 -51.69 34.51 -12.65
N VAL A 493 -52.44 34.97 -11.64
CA VAL A 493 -53.70 34.37 -11.18
C VAL A 493 -54.65 35.50 -10.78
N GLY A 494 -55.45 35.95 -11.75
CA GLY A 494 -56.41 37.04 -11.58
C GLY A 494 -57.50 37.01 -12.66
N THR A 495 -58.68 37.54 -12.33
CA THR A 495 -59.72 37.89 -13.30
C THR A 495 -59.68 39.40 -13.54
N GLY A 496 -60.14 39.87 -14.71
CA GLY A 496 -60.14 41.30 -15.04
C GLY A 496 -60.76 42.19 -13.94
N ASP A 497 -61.83 41.72 -13.29
CA ASP A 497 -62.46 42.43 -12.17
C ASP A 497 -61.61 42.44 -10.91
N ALA A 498 -60.95 41.32 -10.57
CA ALA A 498 -60.08 41.24 -9.40
C ALA A 498 -58.83 42.13 -9.55
N THR A 499 -58.23 42.11 -10.74
CA THR A 499 -57.13 42.99 -11.15
C THR A 499 -57.53 44.46 -11.06
N ARG A 500 -58.72 44.80 -11.58
CA ARG A 500 -59.28 46.17 -11.52
C ARG A 500 -59.44 46.64 -10.09
N MET A 501 -60.11 45.86 -9.24
CA MET A 501 -60.32 46.20 -7.84
C MET A 501 -58.99 46.39 -7.10
N MET A 502 -57.99 45.55 -7.38
CA MET A 502 -56.65 45.67 -6.78
C MET A 502 -55.97 46.98 -7.19
N ALA A 503 -55.98 47.32 -8.47
CA ALA A 503 -55.37 48.53 -8.99
C ALA A 503 -56.07 49.81 -8.52
N GLU A 504 -57.41 49.81 -8.49
CA GLU A 504 -58.19 50.93 -7.96
C GLU A 504 -57.90 51.13 -6.46
N LYS A 505 -57.80 50.03 -5.70
CA LYS A 505 -57.42 50.07 -4.29
C LYS A 505 -55.99 50.57 -4.08
N LEU A 506 -55.06 50.28 -4.99
CA LEU A 506 -53.71 50.84 -4.97
C LEU A 506 -53.72 52.37 -5.13
N CYS A 507 -54.43 52.90 -6.14
CA CYS A 507 -54.59 54.34 -6.33
C CYS A 507 -55.24 55.00 -5.10
N GLU A 508 -56.32 54.42 -4.58
CA GLU A 508 -57.04 54.98 -3.43
C GLU A 508 -56.22 54.91 -2.13
N SER A 509 -55.46 53.84 -1.90
CA SER A 509 -54.60 53.72 -0.69
C SER A 509 -53.51 54.79 -0.66
N ILE A 510 -52.85 55.05 -1.80
CA ILE A 510 -51.82 56.10 -1.88
C ILE A 510 -52.44 57.49 -1.73
N LYS A 511 -53.60 57.72 -2.34
CA LYS A 511 -54.36 58.97 -2.16
C LYS A 511 -54.77 59.20 -0.70
N GLN A 512 -55.22 58.15 0.00
CA GLN A 512 -55.61 58.22 1.42
C GLN A 512 -54.43 58.43 2.36
N ALA A 513 -53.21 58.07 1.95
CA ALA A 513 -52.00 58.39 2.71
C ALA A 513 -51.75 59.91 2.82
N GLN A 514 -52.36 60.72 1.94
CA GLN A 514 -52.30 62.19 1.94
C GLN A 514 -50.86 62.73 2.04
N LEU A 515 -49.90 62.05 1.40
CA LEU A 515 -48.51 62.48 1.36
C LEU A 515 -48.41 63.85 0.67
N PRO A 516 -47.91 64.92 1.32
CA PRO A 516 -47.94 66.27 0.77
C PRO A 516 -47.19 66.38 -0.56
N HIS A 517 -47.84 66.97 -1.58
CA HIS A 517 -47.21 67.30 -2.86
C HIS A 517 -47.63 68.70 -3.31
N ALA A 518 -46.94 69.74 -2.81
CA ALA A 518 -47.32 71.15 -3.02
C ALA A 518 -47.31 71.61 -4.49
N ARG A 519 -46.58 70.92 -5.37
CA ARG A 519 -46.50 71.21 -6.81
C ARG A 519 -47.36 70.29 -7.68
N SER A 520 -48.15 69.41 -7.07
CA SER A 520 -49.19 68.66 -7.77
C SER A 520 -50.49 69.47 -7.76
N PRO A 521 -51.25 69.52 -8.87
CA PRO A 521 -52.61 70.08 -8.88
C PRO A 521 -53.57 69.42 -7.88
N LEU A 522 -53.25 68.20 -7.41
CA LEU A 522 -54.05 67.46 -6.44
C LEU A 522 -53.63 67.73 -4.98
N GLY A 523 -52.47 68.37 -4.75
CA GLY A 523 -51.95 68.72 -3.43
C GLY A 523 -51.30 67.56 -2.65
N TYR A 524 -51.44 66.32 -3.12
CA TYR A 524 -50.86 65.11 -2.53
C TYR A 524 -50.31 64.17 -3.62
N VAL A 525 -49.49 63.20 -3.20
CA VAL A 525 -48.92 62.16 -4.07
C VAL A 525 -50.02 61.23 -4.56
N THR A 526 -50.05 60.96 -5.86
CA THR A 526 -50.94 59.99 -6.49
C THR A 526 -50.18 59.10 -7.47
N ILE A 527 -50.80 58.00 -7.89
CA ILE A 527 -50.26 57.14 -8.94
C ILE A 527 -51.25 56.96 -10.08
N SER A 528 -50.70 56.81 -11.28
CA SER A 528 -51.44 56.35 -12.45
C SER A 528 -51.00 54.93 -12.80
N ILE A 529 -51.97 54.10 -13.19
CA ILE A 529 -51.73 52.68 -13.50
C ILE A 529 -52.27 52.37 -14.90
N GLY A 530 -51.41 51.80 -15.75
CA GLY A 530 -51.78 51.17 -17.01
C GLY A 530 -51.76 49.66 -16.88
N ILE A 531 -52.84 49.00 -17.29
CA ILE A 531 -53.00 47.54 -17.13
C ILE A 531 -53.20 46.89 -18.48
N ALA A 532 -52.46 45.83 -18.77
CA ALA A 532 -52.70 44.96 -19.91
C ALA A 532 -52.75 43.51 -19.48
N THR A 533 -53.80 42.80 -19.90
CA THR A 533 -53.92 41.35 -19.76
C THR A 533 -53.53 40.69 -21.08
N TYR A 534 -52.78 39.60 -20.99
CA TYR A 534 -52.32 38.79 -22.11
C TYR A 534 -53.50 38.38 -22.99
N ASN A 535 -53.38 38.70 -24.27
CA ASN A 535 -54.35 38.38 -25.30
C ASN A 535 -53.63 37.63 -26.43
N THR A 536 -54.10 36.42 -26.74
CA THR A 536 -53.47 35.53 -27.73
C THR A 536 -53.45 36.09 -29.15
N GLU A 537 -54.32 37.04 -29.47
CA GLU A 537 -54.41 37.67 -30.80
C GLU A 537 -53.51 38.91 -30.89
N LEU A 538 -53.41 39.68 -29.80
CA LEU A 538 -52.72 40.97 -29.77
C LEU A 538 -51.26 40.89 -29.31
N ASP A 539 -50.88 39.86 -28.54
CA ASP A 539 -49.53 39.72 -27.99
C ASP A 539 -48.80 38.52 -28.58
N GLN A 540 -47.81 38.78 -29.43
CA GLN A 540 -46.91 37.73 -29.93
C GLN A 540 -45.67 37.59 -29.04
N THR A 541 -45.33 38.65 -28.31
CA THR A 541 -44.18 38.72 -27.42
C THR A 541 -44.54 39.38 -26.09
N ALA A 542 -43.72 39.11 -25.06
CA ALA A 542 -43.80 39.81 -23.77
C ALA A 542 -43.70 41.36 -23.92
N GLY A 543 -42.97 41.83 -24.94
CA GLY A 543 -42.84 43.25 -25.25
C GLY A 543 -44.14 43.87 -25.75
N ASP A 544 -44.98 43.12 -26.48
CA ASP A 544 -46.27 43.61 -26.96
C ASP A 544 -47.24 43.85 -25.79
N LEU A 545 -47.28 42.89 -24.85
CA LEU A 545 -48.07 42.99 -23.62
C LEU A 545 -47.64 44.20 -22.79
N LEU A 546 -46.32 44.39 -22.62
CA LEU A 546 -45.77 45.53 -21.89
C LEU A 546 -46.10 46.86 -22.57
N SER A 547 -45.94 46.93 -23.89
CA SER A 547 -46.24 48.11 -24.70
C SER A 547 -47.71 48.51 -24.60
N ARG A 548 -48.64 47.54 -24.52
CA ARG A 548 -50.06 47.82 -24.27
C ARG A 548 -50.30 48.38 -22.87
N ALA A 549 -49.62 47.88 -21.85
CA ALA A 549 -49.71 48.43 -20.49
C ALA A 549 -49.17 49.87 -20.45
N ASP A 550 -48.06 50.16 -21.12
CA ASP A 550 -47.49 51.50 -21.23
C ASP A 550 -48.43 52.48 -21.95
N LYS A 551 -49.07 52.04 -23.05
CA LYS A 551 -50.09 52.84 -23.74
C LYS A 551 -51.29 53.15 -22.85
N ALA A 552 -51.73 52.17 -22.06
CA ALA A 552 -52.80 52.38 -21.07
C ALA A 552 -52.36 53.38 -19.99
N LEU A 553 -51.13 53.29 -19.49
CA LEU A 553 -50.58 54.25 -18.52
C LEU A 553 -50.51 55.65 -19.11
N TYR A 554 -50.10 55.78 -20.38
CA TYR A 554 -50.08 57.06 -21.08
C TYR A 554 -51.49 57.68 -21.14
N ARG A 555 -52.53 56.88 -21.44
CA ARG A 555 -53.92 57.33 -21.36
C ARG A 555 -54.31 57.76 -19.95
N ALA A 556 -53.90 57.01 -18.93
CA ALA A 556 -54.19 57.36 -17.53
C ALA A 556 -53.63 58.75 -17.18
N LYS A 557 -52.40 59.02 -17.62
CA LYS A 557 -51.76 60.33 -17.45
C LYS A 557 -52.45 61.44 -18.27
N ALA A 558 -52.84 61.16 -19.51
CA ALA A 558 -53.51 62.11 -20.39
C ALA A 558 -54.93 62.47 -19.90
N ASN A 559 -55.65 61.51 -19.34
CA ASN A 559 -57.02 61.67 -18.88
C ASN A 559 -57.13 62.36 -17.50
N GLY A 560 -56.03 62.90 -16.97
CA GLY A 560 -56.04 63.67 -15.73
C GLY A 560 -55.40 62.97 -14.53
N ARG A 561 -54.64 61.89 -14.74
CA ARG A 561 -53.85 61.18 -13.72
C ARG A 561 -54.69 60.58 -12.59
N ASN A 562 -54.03 60.04 -11.55
CA ASN A 562 -54.65 59.44 -10.37
C ASN A 562 -55.78 58.45 -10.71
N ARG A 563 -55.48 57.52 -11.62
CA ARG A 563 -56.47 56.59 -12.17
C ARG A 563 -55.83 55.34 -12.75
N VAL A 564 -56.69 54.37 -12.96
CA VAL A 564 -56.39 53.11 -13.63
C VAL A 564 -56.99 53.15 -15.03
N GLU A 565 -56.19 52.80 -16.03
CA GLU A 565 -56.67 52.56 -17.40
C GLU A 565 -56.29 51.14 -17.84
N PHE A 566 -57.21 50.48 -18.54
CA PHE A 566 -56.94 49.18 -19.15
C PHE A 566 -56.56 49.38 -20.61
N ALA A 567 -55.68 48.52 -21.12
CA ALA A 567 -55.40 48.42 -22.54
C ALA A 567 -56.68 48.01 -23.27
N ASP A 568 -57.03 48.73 -24.32
CA ASP A 568 -58.23 48.43 -25.09
C ASP A 568 -58.06 47.09 -25.80
N GLU A 569 -59.07 46.23 -25.73
CA GLU A 569 -59.09 44.97 -26.50
C GLU A 569 -59.32 45.23 -28.01
N GLN A 570 -59.60 46.47 -28.39
CA GLN A 570 -59.95 46.89 -29.74
C GLN A 570 -59.29 48.22 -30.08
N SER A 571 -58.02 48.18 -30.47
CA SER A 571 -57.42 49.26 -31.24
C SER A 571 -56.44 48.66 -32.25
N LEU A 572 -56.99 48.20 -33.38
CA LEU A 572 -56.30 48.14 -34.66
C LEU A 572 -56.18 49.55 -35.23
#